data_AF-A0A451BSR1-F1
#
_entry.id   AF-A0A451BSR1-F1
#
_cell.length_a   1.000
_cell.length_b   1.000
_cell.length_c   1.000
_cell.angle_alpha   90.00
_cell.angle_beta   90.00
_cell.angle_gamma   90.00
#
_symmetry.space_group_name_H-M   'P 1'
#
loop_
_entity.id
_entity.type
_entity.pdbx_description
1 polymer ?
#
loop_
_entity_poly.entity_id
_entity_poly.type
_entity_poly.pdbx_seq_one_letter_code
_entity_poly.pdbx_strand_id
1 'polypeptide(L)'
;PPPKSRPTPFRERREALTGFLAVLLGLAAPAHALEHTTGFEVDIRGWTVIKGTSQFNWARQTRGTHSGHTGPSGAHEGDYYLYLEASRNYPSRTAYLQSREFSGKIQTVSFHYHMYGAHMGSLALEGLDGNSWITLWATTGQQHPNHQAPWTREEVTLSGRTIQKIRFKGTTTNNPNGGQYRGDMAIDYITVTTDKIVTSDHWQKTESEDGLYYGPGNVGIGDNQPQADLSILGNLSRPLTGRVTAPANSIYVTGVGTRFAHELRVGDSIRLGEKVFVVAAIASDIMLTLNAPHPTGALNATAYTDGDLLSVQTGAEVESLVIDKSGNVGVGAANPAVKLDVAGGIRVGAETICDAGREGTIRYNDAGDEIEFCNGSAWSRVEGPKGEQGLKG
;
A
#
# COMPACT_ATOMS: atom_id res chain seq x y z
N PRO A 1 -43.08 -63.95 17.91
CA PRO A 1 -42.17 -63.25 18.86
C PRO A 1 -40.69 -63.50 18.49
N PRO A 2 -39.97 -62.50 17.96
CA PRO A 2 -38.58 -62.59 17.50
C PRO A 2 -37.62 -61.90 18.53
N PRO A 3 -36.33 -61.58 18.24
CA PRO A 3 -35.18 -62.26 18.86
C PRO A 3 -34.17 -61.32 19.59
N LYS A 4 -33.11 -61.93 20.14
CA LYS A 4 -32.03 -61.37 20.97
C LYS A 4 -31.06 -60.41 20.23
N SER A 5 -30.59 -59.38 20.93
CA SER A 5 -29.54 -58.43 20.52
C SER A 5 -28.16 -58.76 21.15
N ARG A 6 -27.09 -58.34 20.46
CA ARG A 6 -25.66 -58.43 20.82
C ARG A 6 -24.99 -57.05 20.57
N PRO A 7 -23.73 -56.78 20.98
CA PRO A 7 -23.37 -55.65 21.84
C PRO A 7 -22.32 -54.68 21.23
N THR A 8 -22.04 -53.58 21.93
CA THR A 8 -20.88 -52.69 21.69
C THR A 8 -19.77 -52.94 22.73
N PRO A 9 -18.48 -52.76 22.34
CA PRO A 9 -17.63 -51.92 23.18
C PRO A 9 -16.57 -51.07 22.43
N PHE A 10 -16.07 -50.07 23.16
CA PHE A 10 -14.93 -49.16 22.97
C PHE A 10 -13.61 -49.82 22.50
N ARG A 11 -12.81 -49.10 21.70
CA ARG A 11 -11.33 -49.18 21.72
C ARG A 11 -10.62 -48.00 21.01
N GLU A 12 -9.61 -47.45 21.67
CA GLU A 12 -8.56 -46.54 21.15
C GLU A 12 -7.64 -47.19 20.10
N ARG A 13 -7.10 -46.39 19.15
CA ARG A 13 -5.80 -46.56 18.44
C ARG A 13 -5.30 -45.18 18.00
N ARG A 14 -4.15 -44.66 18.47
CA ARG A 14 -2.74 -44.87 18.05
C ARG A 14 -2.44 -44.61 16.55
N GLU A 15 -1.82 -43.45 16.35
CA GLU A 15 -0.76 -43.05 15.40
C GLU A 15 -0.47 -43.91 14.16
N ALA A 16 -0.50 -43.25 12.99
CA ALA A 16 0.18 -43.69 11.78
C ALA A 16 0.89 -42.47 11.13
N LEU A 17 2.19 -42.35 11.38
CA LEU A 17 3.09 -41.45 10.68
C LEU A 17 3.57 -42.18 9.42
N THR A 18 3.08 -41.78 8.24
CA THR A 18 3.58 -42.29 6.95
C THR A 18 4.12 -41.12 6.16
N GLY A 19 5.44 -41.06 6.02
CA GLY A 19 6.14 -40.00 5.31
C GLY A 19 5.85 -40.05 3.81
N PHE A 20 5.46 -38.91 3.25
CA PHE A 20 5.50 -38.67 1.81
C PHE A 20 6.72 -37.81 1.50
N LEU A 21 7.66 -38.45 0.80
CA LEU A 21 8.85 -37.88 0.19
C LEU A 21 8.41 -36.89 -0.91
N ALA A 22 8.55 -35.58 -0.67
CA ALA A 22 8.33 -34.56 -1.68
C ALA A 22 9.55 -34.52 -2.62
N VAL A 23 9.43 -35.15 -3.79
CA VAL A 23 10.31 -34.89 -4.93
C VAL A 23 9.90 -33.51 -5.48
N LEU A 24 10.67 -32.48 -5.17
CA LEU A 24 10.58 -31.17 -5.83
C LEU A 24 11.05 -31.32 -7.29
N LEU A 25 10.12 -31.65 -8.19
CA LEU A 25 10.27 -31.29 -9.58
C LEU A 25 10.05 -29.77 -9.67
N GLY A 26 11.10 -29.04 -10.02
CA GLY A 26 11.02 -27.63 -10.38
C GLY A 26 10.13 -27.43 -11.61
N LEU A 27 8.82 -27.34 -11.39
CA LEU A 27 7.91 -26.64 -12.28
C LEU A 27 8.10 -25.17 -11.96
N ALA A 28 8.70 -24.42 -12.88
CA ALA A 28 8.56 -22.97 -12.89
C ALA A 28 7.06 -22.68 -12.76
N ALA A 29 6.65 -22.04 -11.66
CA ALA A 29 5.27 -21.61 -11.49
C ALA A 29 4.89 -20.80 -12.74
N PRO A 30 3.81 -21.15 -13.45
CA PRO A 30 3.42 -20.36 -14.60
C PRO A 30 3.20 -18.94 -14.10
N ALA A 31 3.81 -17.99 -14.80
CA ALA A 31 3.52 -16.57 -14.64
C ALA A 31 1.99 -16.39 -14.58
N HIS A 32 1.45 -16.10 -13.40
CA HIS A 32 0.01 -15.95 -13.23
C HIS A 32 -0.41 -14.59 -13.80
N ALA A 33 -1.43 -14.62 -14.65
CA ALA A 33 -2.17 -13.44 -15.10
C ALA A 33 -2.58 -12.59 -13.88
N LEU A 34 -2.40 -11.27 -13.95
CA LEU A 34 -2.78 -10.35 -12.89
C LEU A 34 -4.28 -10.42 -12.64
N GLU A 35 -4.65 -10.70 -11.41
CA GLU A 35 -6.04 -10.80 -10.97
C GLU A 35 -6.46 -9.54 -10.20
N HIS A 36 -7.61 -8.99 -10.55
CA HIS A 36 -8.26 -7.89 -9.86
C HIS A 36 -9.61 -8.34 -9.29
N THR A 37 -9.70 -8.42 -7.96
CA THR A 37 -10.90 -8.92 -7.27
C THR A 37 -11.64 -7.82 -6.52
N THR A 38 -12.94 -7.73 -6.75
CA THR A 38 -13.87 -6.77 -6.13
C THR A 38 -15.04 -7.52 -5.49
N GLY A 39 -15.01 -7.67 -4.17
CA GLY A 39 -16.11 -8.21 -3.36
C GLY A 39 -16.85 -7.15 -2.53
N PHE A 40 -16.66 -5.85 -2.81
CA PHE A 40 -17.42 -4.75 -2.18
C PHE A 40 -17.35 -4.60 -0.65
N GLU A 41 -16.45 -5.26 0.06
CA GLU A 41 -16.37 -5.23 1.54
C GLU A 41 -15.93 -3.89 2.16
N VAL A 42 -15.19 -3.05 1.41
CA VAL A 42 -14.73 -1.73 1.89
C VAL A 42 -15.54 -0.63 1.21
N ASP A 43 -15.53 -0.62 -0.11
CA ASP A 43 -16.20 0.34 -0.99
C ASP A 43 -16.45 -0.30 -2.37
N ILE A 44 -16.75 0.51 -3.39
CA ILE A 44 -16.92 0.05 -4.78
C ILE A 44 -15.60 -0.09 -5.56
N ARG A 45 -14.43 0.01 -4.89
CA ARG A 45 -13.06 -0.23 -5.39
C ARG A 45 -12.78 0.22 -6.84
N GLY A 46 -12.85 1.52 -7.08
CA GLY A 46 -12.51 2.10 -8.39
C GLY A 46 -13.54 1.86 -9.50
N TRP A 47 -14.66 1.20 -9.21
CA TRP A 47 -15.82 1.20 -10.10
C TRP A 47 -16.58 2.52 -9.97
N THR A 48 -17.17 2.98 -11.07
CA THR A 48 -17.95 4.21 -11.14
C THR A 48 -19.40 3.91 -11.48
N VAL A 49 -20.31 4.43 -10.66
CA VAL A 49 -21.75 4.46 -10.95
C VAL A 49 -22.04 5.66 -11.86
N ILE A 50 -22.54 5.41 -13.08
CA ILE A 50 -22.78 6.48 -14.07
C ILE A 50 -24.18 7.09 -13.87
N LYS A 51 -24.23 8.26 -13.22
CA LYS A 51 -25.47 8.93 -12.78
C LYS A 51 -26.20 9.74 -13.86
N GLY A 52 -25.60 9.91 -15.05
CA GLY A 52 -26.09 10.82 -16.10
C GLY A 52 -27.17 10.26 -17.04
N THR A 53 -27.39 8.94 -17.06
CA THR A 53 -28.37 8.30 -17.95
C THR A 53 -29.66 7.89 -17.23
N SER A 54 -29.64 7.82 -15.89
CA SER A 54 -30.81 7.55 -15.06
C SER A 54 -30.60 7.96 -13.60
N GLN A 55 -31.66 8.39 -12.91
CA GLN A 55 -31.66 8.55 -11.45
C GLN A 55 -31.63 7.19 -10.71
N PHE A 56 -31.87 6.10 -11.44
CA PHE A 56 -31.76 4.71 -10.99
C PHE A 56 -30.32 4.22 -11.10
N ASN A 57 -29.75 3.68 -10.01
CA ASN A 57 -28.32 3.41 -9.90
C ASN A 57 -28.01 2.18 -9.07
N TRP A 58 -26.88 1.53 -9.37
CA TRP A 58 -26.31 0.46 -8.56
C TRP A 58 -25.99 0.99 -7.17
N ALA A 59 -26.37 0.23 -6.15
CA ALA A 59 -26.17 0.57 -4.74
C ALA A 59 -25.54 -0.60 -4.00
N ARG A 60 -24.72 -0.27 -3.01
CA ARG A 60 -24.10 -1.24 -2.11
C ARG A 60 -25.08 -1.60 -1.00
N GLN A 61 -25.22 -2.89 -0.71
CA GLN A 61 -26.18 -3.43 0.24
C GLN A 61 -25.55 -4.50 1.11
N THR A 62 -26.12 -4.66 2.31
CA THR A 62 -25.87 -5.81 3.20
C THR A 62 -27.17 -6.55 3.45
N ARG A 63 -27.08 -7.85 3.74
CA ARG A 63 -28.23 -8.73 4.03
C ARG A 63 -29.22 -8.78 2.85
N GLY A 64 -30.44 -9.28 3.07
CA GLY A 64 -31.46 -9.32 2.02
C GLY A 64 -31.85 -7.92 1.51
N THR A 65 -32.37 -7.84 0.29
CA THR A 65 -32.92 -6.57 -0.21
C THR A 65 -34.16 -6.16 0.59
N HIS A 66 -34.40 -4.84 0.71
CA HIS A 66 -35.44 -4.25 1.56
C HIS A 66 -36.87 -4.65 1.15
N SER A 67 -37.00 -5.19 -0.06
CA SER A 67 -38.23 -5.61 -0.71
C SER A 67 -38.44 -7.12 -0.51
N GLY A 68 -39.45 -7.51 0.26
CA GLY A 68 -39.79 -8.94 0.39
C GLY A 68 -40.07 -9.57 -0.97
N HIS A 69 -39.52 -10.77 -1.23
CA HIS A 69 -39.63 -11.53 -2.50
C HIS A 69 -38.78 -11.07 -3.71
N THR A 70 -37.64 -10.39 -3.51
CA THR A 70 -36.68 -10.08 -4.60
C THR A 70 -35.21 -10.15 -4.24
N GLY A 71 -34.35 -10.42 -5.22
CA GLY A 71 -32.91 -10.41 -5.00
C GLY A 71 -32.43 -11.52 -4.06
N PRO A 72 -31.16 -11.47 -3.63
CA PRO A 72 -30.55 -12.47 -2.75
C PRO A 72 -30.83 -12.18 -1.27
N SER A 73 -30.74 -13.20 -0.41
CA SER A 73 -30.83 -13.05 1.06
C SER A 73 -29.57 -12.46 1.72
N GLY A 74 -28.48 -12.33 0.98
CA GLY A 74 -27.19 -11.82 1.42
C GLY A 74 -26.14 -11.88 0.31
N ALA A 75 -24.94 -11.38 0.59
CA ALA A 75 -23.80 -11.42 -0.33
C ALA A 75 -23.41 -12.86 -0.70
N HIS A 76 -22.73 -13.03 -1.82
CA HIS A 76 -22.11 -14.30 -2.18
C HIS A 76 -20.93 -14.62 -1.26
N GLU A 77 -20.09 -13.62 -1.02
CA GLU A 77 -18.97 -13.66 -0.08
C GLU A 77 -18.96 -12.39 0.76
N GLY A 78 -18.53 -12.49 2.02
CA GLY A 78 -18.50 -11.34 2.92
C GLY A 78 -19.88 -10.83 3.29
N ASP A 79 -19.98 -9.53 3.58
CA ASP A 79 -21.21 -8.89 4.04
C ASP A 79 -21.88 -8.03 2.95
N TYR A 80 -21.14 -7.63 1.91
CA TYR A 80 -21.56 -6.60 0.97
C TYR A 80 -21.61 -7.08 -0.48
N TYR A 81 -22.62 -6.61 -1.21
CA TYR A 81 -22.76 -6.82 -2.64
C TYR A 81 -23.32 -5.56 -3.31
N LEU A 82 -23.28 -5.52 -4.64
CA LEU A 82 -23.98 -4.49 -5.40
C LEU A 82 -25.32 -5.00 -5.90
N TYR A 83 -26.36 -4.20 -5.68
CA TYR A 83 -27.69 -4.49 -6.18
C TYR A 83 -28.25 -3.31 -6.94
N LEU A 84 -29.26 -3.61 -7.72
CA LEU A 84 -29.98 -2.67 -8.53
C LEU A 84 -31.48 -2.95 -8.40
N GLU A 85 -32.18 -1.99 -7.80
CA GLU A 85 -33.61 -2.05 -7.45
C GLU A 85 -34.52 -1.94 -8.68
N ALA A 86 -34.89 -3.05 -9.31
CA ALA A 86 -35.67 -3.01 -10.54
C ALA A 86 -37.15 -2.66 -10.33
N SER A 87 -37.65 -2.63 -9.09
CA SER A 87 -39.07 -2.34 -8.79
C SER A 87 -39.46 -0.90 -9.12
N ARG A 88 -40.69 -0.69 -9.59
CA ARG A 88 -41.31 0.65 -9.81
C ARG A 88 -40.57 1.56 -10.80
N ASN A 89 -39.80 0.98 -11.72
CA ASN A 89 -39.01 1.71 -12.71
C ASN A 89 -39.61 1.64 -14.13
N TYR A 90 -40.89 1.99 -14.29
CA TYR A 90 -41.54 2.17 -15.59
C TYR A 90 -41.56 3.67 -16.01
N PRO A 91 -41.30 4.02 -17.29
CA PRO A 91 -40.79 3.16 -18.36
C PRO A 91 -39.37 2.64 -18.06
N SER A 92 -38.92 1.62 -18.80
CA SER A 92 -37.64 0.95 -18.54
C SER A 92 -36.48 1.93 -18.35
N ARG A 93 -35.68 1.72 -17.31
CA ARG A 93 -34.51 2.52 -16.97
C ARG A 93 -33.25 1.69 -17.11
N THR A 94 -32.12 2.35 -17.36
CA THR A 94 -30.81 1.70 -17.46
C THR A 94 -29.80 2.34 -16.51
N ALA A 95 -29.07 1.49 -15.78
CA ALA A 95 -27.98 1.88 -14.89
C ALA A 95 -26.68 1.18 -15.30
N TYR A 96 -25.57 1.90 -15.20
CA TYR A 96 -24.24 1.37 -15.51
C TYR A 96 -23.34 1.42 -14.29
N LEU A 97 -22.66 0.31 -14.03
CA LEU A 97 -21.50 0.23 -13.15
C LEU A 97 -20.28 -0.05 -14.03
N GLN A 98 -19.40 0.94 -14.15
CA GLN A 98 -18.26 0.89 -15.07
C GLN A 98 -16.95 0.69 -14.32
N SER A 99 -16.06 -0.15 -14.84
CA SER A 99 -14.74 -0.35 -14.25
C SER A 99 -13.83 0.86 -14.43
N ARG A 100 -12.77 0.93 -13.62
CA ARG A 100 -11.55 1.65 -13.99
C ARG A 100 -10.87 1.00 -15.21
N GLU A 101 -9.84 1.66 -15.73
CA GLU A 101 -8.92 1.02 -16.68
C GLU A 101 -8.11 -0.05 -15.95
N PHE A 102 -7.89 -1.19 -16.60
CA PHE A 102 -7.02 -2.25 -16.08
C PHE A 102 -5.64 -2.17 -16.72
N SER A 103 -4.60 -2.54 -15.98
CA SER A 103 -3.26 -2.65 -16.55
C SER A 103 -3.10 -4.00 -17.27
N GLY A 104 -2.72 -3.97 -18.55
CA GLY A 104 -2.70 -5.15 -19.42
C GLY A 104 -4.04 -5.37 -20.13
N LYS A 105 -4.07 -6.33 -21.06
CA LYS A 105 -5.29 -6.74 -21.77
C LYS A 105 -6.11 -7.67 -20.91
N ILE A 106 -7.40 -7.39 -20.78
CA ILE A 106 -8.33 -8.24 -20.04
C ILE A 106 -8.45 -9.60 -20.74
N GLN A 107 -8.23 -10.68 -19.99
CA GLN A 107 -8.28 -12.07 -20.45
C GLN A 107 -9.60 -12.73 -20.07
N THR A 108 -9.98 -12.65 -18.80
CA THR A 108 -11.25 -13.19 -18.30
C THR A 108 -11.93 -12.21 -17.36
N VAL A 109 -13.26 -12.28 -17.33
CA VAL A 109 -14.10 -11.61 -16.35
C VAL A 109 -15.01 -12.66 -15.75
N SER A 110 -14.95 -12.88 -14.44
CA SER A 110 -15.96 -13.66 -13.73
C SER A 110 -16.68 -12.83 -12.68
N PHE A 111 -17.92 -13.18 -12.41
CA PHE A 111 -18.73 -12.52 -11.39
C PHE A 111 -19.83 -13.47 -10.93
N HIS A 112 -20.36 -13.23 -9.74
CA HIS A 112 -21.55 -13.89 -9.24
C HIS A 112 -22.74 -12.97 -9.45
N TYR A 113 -23.87 -13.52 -9.88
CA TYR A 113 -25.11 -12.76 -10.02
C TYR A 113 -26.30 -13.47 -9.38
N HIS A 114 -27.27 -12.67 -8.94
CA HIS A 114 -28.54 -13.15 -8.44
C HIS A 114 -29.68 -12.27 -8.98
N MET A 115 -30.72 -12.90 -9.54
CA MET A 115 -31.85 -12.21 -10.16
C MET A 115 -33.14 -12.94 -9.80
N TYR A 116 -33.86 -12.42 -8.81
CA TYR A 116 -35.14 -12.96 -8.33
C TYR A 116 -36.20 -11.86 -8.26
N GLY A 117 -37.39 -12.15 -8.79
CA GLY A 117 -38.53 -11.25 -8.80
C GLY A 117 -39.35 -11.29 -10.09
N ALA A 118 -40.68 -11.15 -9.96
CA ALA A 118 -41.63 -11.29 -11.06
C ALA A 118 -41.48 -10.22 -12.16
N HIS A 119 -40.84 -9.09 -11.87
CA HIS A 119 -40.63 -7.98 -12.80
C HIS A 119 -39.15 -7.69 -13.01
N MET A 120 -38.41 -8.76 -13.27
CA MET A 120 -37.02 -8.68 -13.64
C MET A 120 -36.85 -8.06 -15.03
N GLY A 121 -35.84 -7.22 -15.17
CA GLY A 121 -35.35 -6.79 -16.47
C GLY A 121 -34.16 -7.63 -16.94
N SER A 122 -33.13 -6.99 -17.47
CA SER A 122 -31.93 -7.66 -17.98
C SER A 122 -30.67 -7.17 -17.29
N LEU A 123 -29.72 -8.09 -17.11
CA LEU A 123 -28.35 -7.81 -16.69
C LEU A 123 -27.41 -8.18 -17.83
N ALA A 124 -26.48 -7.28 -18.16
CA ALA A 124 -25.47 -7.53 -19.19
C ALA A 124 -24.08 -7.10 -18.71
N LEU A 125 -23.07 -7.85 -19.13
CA LEU A 125 -21.68 -7.44 -19.13
C LEU A 125 -21.34 -6.90 -20.52
N GLU A 126 -20.89 -5.66 -20.59
CA GLU A 126 -20.42 -5.03 -21.83
C GLU A 126 -18.92 -4.70 -21.73
N GLY A 127 -18.22 -4.76 -22.86
CA GLY A 127 -16.80 -4.42 -22.99
C GLY A 127 -16.58 -3.31 -24.01
N LEU A 128 -15.68 -2.38 -23.72
CA LEU A 128 -15.27 -1.31 -24.64
C LEU A 128 -14.14 -1.82 -25.55
N ASP A 129 -14.40 -1.98 -26.84
CA ASP A 129 -13.45 -2.52 -27.82
C ASP A 129 -12.50 -1.49 -28.45
N GLY A 130 -12.39 -0.30 -27.82
CA GLY A 130 -11.66 0.86 -28.32
C GLY A 130 -12.53 1.86 -29.08
N ASN A 131 -13.67 1.43 -29.64
CA ASN A 131 -14.60 2.31 -30.35
C ASN A 131 -16.01 2.28 -29.77
N SER A 132 -16.49 1.11 -29.34
CA SER A 132 -17.88 0.92 -28.94
C SER A 132 -18.02 -0.09 -27.81
N TRP A 133 -19.11 0.04 -27.06
CA TRP A 133 -19.49 -0.94 -26.05
C TRP A 133 -20.20 -2.11 -26.73
N ILE A 134 -19.63 -3.30 -26.62
CA ILE A 134 -20.20 -4.55 -27.15
C ILE A 134 -20.71 -5.41 -25.99
N THR A 135 -21.82 -6.13 -26.20
CA THR A 135 -22.32 -7.10 -25.22
C THR A 135 -21.43 -8.34 -25.21
N LEU A 136 -20.87 -8.65 -24.05
CA LEU A 136 -20.03 -9.82 -23.80
C LEU A 136 -20.86 -10.98 -23.24
N TRP A 137 -21.82 -10.65 -22.38
CA TRP A 137 -22.79 -11.59 -21.82
C TRP A 137 -24.07 -10.84 -21.45
N ALA A 138 -25.21 -11.52 -21.50
CA ALA A 138 -26.48 -10.98 -21.02
C ALA A 138 -27.44 -12.07 -20.59
N THR A 139 -28.26 -11.76 -19.60
CA THR A 139 -29.42 -12.55 -19.19
C THR A 139 -30.63 -11.65 -18.94
N THR A 140 -31.83 -12.22 -18.97
CA THR A 140 -33.09 -11.49 -18.81
C THR A 140 -34.09 -12.31 -18.02
N GLY A 141 -35.01 -11.63 -17.33
CA GLY A 141 -36.03 -12.30 -16.53
C GLY A 141 -35.48 -12.91 -15.25
N GLN A 142 -36.36 -13.55 -14.48
CA GLN A 142 -36.00 -14.22 -13.24
C GLN A 142 -35.06 -15.40 -13.52
N GLN A 143 -33.91 -15.43 -12.84
CA GLN A 143 -32.91 -16.49 -12.98
C GLN A 143 -32.86 -17.40 -11.74
N HIS A 144 -33.33 -16.92 -10.59
CA HIS A 144 -33.27 -17.63 -9.33
C HIS A 144 -34.69 -17.84 -8.78
N PRO A 145 -35.01 -19.00 -8.18
CA PRO A 145 -36.38 -19.33 -7.76
C PRO A 145 -36.82 -18.64 -6.46
N ASN A 146 -35.88 -18.22 -5.60
CA ASN A 146 -36.13 -17.52 -4.34
C ASN A 146 -34.84 -16.83 -3.84
N HIS A 147 -34.92 -16.12 -2.71
CA HIS A 147 -33.80 -15.39 -2.09
C HIS A 147 -32.62 -16.25 -1.62
N GLN A 148 -32.90 -17.49 -1.24
CA GLN A 148 -31.94 -18.42 -0.66
C GLN A 148 -31.27 -19.27 -1.75
N ALA A 149 -31.67 -19.08 -3.01
CA ALA A 149 -31.04 -19.76 -4.11
C ALA A 149 -29.56 -19.35 -4.16
N PRO A 150 -28.64 -20.31 -4.35
CA PRO A 150 -27.23 -19.98 -4.47
C PRO A 150 -27.02 -19.05 -5.66
N TRP A 151 -26.12 -18.08 -5.49
CA TRP A 151 -25.68 -17.20 -6.57
C TRP A 151 -25.12 -18.01 -7.74
N THR A 152 -25.34 -17.53 -8.96
CA THR A 152 -24.78 -18.15 -10.16
C THR A 152 -23.47 -17.46 -10.54
N ARG A 153 -22.40 -18.24 -10.73
CA ARG A 153 -21.11 -17.74 -11.26
C ARG A 153 -21.16 -17.73 -12.79
N GLU A 154 -20.82 -16.59 -13.38
CA GLU A 154 -20.59 -16.44 -14.81
C GLU A 154 -19.11 -16.16 -15.06
N GLU A 155 -18.54 -16.73 -16.13
CA GLU A 155 -17.16 -16.47 -16.55
C GLU A 155 -17.11 -16.24 -18.06
N VAL A 156 -16.64 -15.06 -18.45
CA VAL A 156 -16.49 -14.67 -19.83
C VAL A 156 -15.01 -14.60 -20.18
N THR A 157 -14.59 -15.46 -21.10
CA THR A 157 -13.24 -15.44 -21.67
C THR A 157 -13.20 -14.52 -22.89
N LEU A 158 -12.21 -13.64 -22.96
CA LEU A 158 -12.08 -12.59 -23.98
C LEU A 158 -11.00 -12.88 -25.03
N SER A 159 -10.60 -14.14 -25.20
CA SER A 159 -9.54 -14.54 -26.14
C SER A 159 -9.74 -13.93 -27.53
N GLY A 160 -8.77 -13.12 -27.96
CA GLY A 160 -8.78 -12.46 -29.27
C GLY A 160 -9.56 -11.14 -29.34
N ARG A 161 -10.18 -10.66 -28.25
CA ARG A 161 -10.83 -9.35 -28.17
C ARG A 161 -9.95 -8.36 -27.41
N THR A 162 -9.78 -7.16 -27.95
CA THR A 162 -9.13 -6.06 -27.23
C THR A 162 -10.19 -5.28 -26.47
N ILE A 163 -10.40 -5.61 -25.20
CA ILE A 163 -11.33 -4.88 -24.33
C ILE A 163 -10.54 -3.99 -23.37
N GLN A 164 -10.81 -2.68 -23.40
CA GLN A 164 -10.14 -1.68 -22.58
C GLN A 164 -10.81 -1.54 -21.21
N LYS A 165 -12.14 -1.51 -21.20
CA LYS A 165 -12.98 -1.39 -20.00
C LYS A 165 -14.14 -2.37 -20.05
N ILE A 166 -14.68 -2.69 -18.89
CA ILE A 166 -15.94 -3.42 -18.78
C ILE A 166 -16.97 -2.61 -18.00
N ARG A 167 -18.25 -2.93 -18.20
CA ARG A 167 -19.34 -2.39 -17.39
C ARG A 167 -20.46 -3.40 -17.24
N PHE A 168 -21.10 -3.36 -16.08
CA PHE A 168 -22.38 -4.01 -15.86
C PHE A 168 -23.49 -3.02 -16.22
N LYS A 169 -24.39 -3.47 -17.09
CA LYS A 169 -25.58 -2.75 -17.51
C LYS A 169 -26.80 -3.48 -16.99
N GLY A 170 -27.51 -2.83 -16.07
CA GLY A 170 -28.82 -3.29 -15.62
C GLY A 170 -29.91 -2.47 -16.28
N THR A 171 -30.90 -3.14 -16.85
CA THR A 171 -32.08 -2.49 -17.46
C THR A 171 -33.33 -3.03 -16.79
N THR A 172 -34.24 -2.17 -16.34
CA THR A 172 -35.52 -2.58 -15.73
C THR A 172 -36.54 -2.95 -16.80
N THR A 173 -37.56 -3.72 -16.43
CA THR A 173 -38.61 -4.13 -17.37
C THR A 173 -39.37 -2.93 -17.92
N ASN A 174 -39.76 -2.99 -19.20
CA ASN A 174 -40.67 -2.00 -19.81
C ASN A 174 -42.15 -2.38 -19.64
N ASN A 175 -42.45 -3.32 -18.75
CA ASN A 175 -43.82 -3.74 -18.47
C ASN A 175 -44.57 -2.60 -17.73
N PRO A 176 -45.70 -2.07 -18.25
CA PRO A 176 -46.50 -1.05 -17.58
C PRO A 176 -47.10 -1.51 -16.25
N ASN A 177 -47.26 -2.83 -16.05
CA ASN A 177 -47.63 -3.41 -14.75
C ASN A 177 -46.43 -3.55 -13.78
N GLY A 178 -45.23 -3.23 -14.26
CA GLY A 178 -43.95 -3.17 -13.52
C GLY A 178 -43.97 -2.27 -12.28
N GLY A 179 -44.94 -1.35 -12.19
CA GLY A 179 -45.15 -0.49 -11.02
C GLY A 179 -45.64 -1.22 -9.77
N GLN A 180 -46.15 -2.45 -9.89
CA GLN A 180 -46.82 -3.16 -8.79
C GLN A 180 -46.04 -4.32 -8.18
N TYR A 181 -45.02 -4.85 -8.87
CA TYR A 181 -44.25 -6.01 -8.39
C TYR A 181 -42.76 -5.74 -8.38
N ARG A 182 -42.07 -6.61 -7.65
CA ARG A 182 -40.71 -6.40 -7.20
C ARG A 182 -39.73 -7.17 -8.11
N GLY A 183 -38.56 -6.59 -8.41
CA GLY A 183 -37.40 -7.32 -8.95
C GLY A 183 -36.09 -6.68 -8.49
N ASP A 184 -35.12 -7.47 -8.04
CA ASP A 184 -33.77 -6.98 -7.75
C ASP A 184 -32.75 -7.84 -8.48
N MET A 185 -31.83 -7.19 -9.19
CA MET A 185 -30.65 -7.84 -9.74
C MET A 185 -29.44 -7.45 -8.91
N ALA A 186 -28.58 -8.42 -8.66
CA ALA A 186 -27.42 -8.26 -7.81
C ALA A 186 -26.20 -8.90 -8.47
N ILE A 187 -25.04 -8.30 -8.22
CA ILE A 187 -23.73 -8.81 -8.61
C ILE A 187 -22.79 -8.78 -7.41
N ASP A 188 -21.88 -9.75 -7.38
CA ASP A 188 -20.88 -9.87 -6.33
C ASP A 188 -19.61 -10.56 -6.84
N TYR A 189 -18.53 -10.43 -6.09
CA TYR A 189 -17.25 -11.11 -6.29
C TYR A 189 -16.78 -11.10 -7.75
N ILE A 190 -16.52 -9.90 -8.26
CA ILE A 190 -16.05 -9.68 -9.62
C ILE A 190 -14.54 -9.91 -9.65
N THR A 191 -14.10 -10.80 -10.52
CA THR A 191 -12.69 -11.08 -10.78
C THR A 191 -12.37 -10.75 -12.23
N VAL A 192 -11.34 -9.95 -12.46
CA VAL A 192 -10.84 -9.61 -13.79
C VAL A 192 -9.39 -10.04 -13.89
N THR A 193 -9.07 -10.92 -14.83
CA THR A 193 -7.68 -11.30 -15.11
C THR A 193 -7.14 -10.53 -16.30
N THR A 194 -5.86 -10.17 -16.29
CA THR A 194 -5.19 -9.54 -17.43
C THR A 194 -3.94 -10.31 -17.85
N ASP A 195 -3.49 -10.12 -19.09
CA ASP A 195 -2.23 -10.69 -19.59
C ASP A 195 -0.98 -10.10 -18.94
N LYS A 196 -1.15 -9.12 -18.06
CA LYS A 196 -0.04 -8.60 -17.27
C LYS A 196 0.37 -9.68 -16.29
N ILE A 197 1.60 -10.14 -16.41
CA ILE A 197 2.17 -11.10 -15.47
C ILE A 197 2.50 -10.35 -14.18
N VAL A 198 1.96 -10.83 -13.06
CA VAL A 198 2.49 -10.46 -11.74
C VAL A 198 3.68 -11.36 -11.49
N THR A 199 4.90 -10.84 -11.65
CA THR A 199 6.01 -11.38 -10.87
C THR A 199 5.62 -11.17 -9.42
N SER A 200 5.83 -12.18 -8.56
CA SER A 200 5.33 -12.26 -7.17
C SER A 200 5.94 -11.22 -6.21
N ASP A 201 6.07 -9.98 -6.64
CA ASP A 201 6.69 -8.90 -5.90
C ASP A 201 5.57 -8.16 -5.15
N HIS A 202 5.46 -8.51 -3.87
CA HIS A 202 4.41 -8.15 -2.89
C HIS A 202 4.20 -6.64 -2.61
N TRP A 203 4.68 -5.72 -3.44
CA TRP A 203 4.78 -4.29 -3.07
C TRP A 203 4.30 -3.38 -4.20
N GLN A 204 2.98 -3.34 -4.44
CA GLN A 204 2.39 -2.42 -5.41
C GLN A 204 1.96 -1.10 -4.77
N LYS A 205 2.38 -0.01 -5.42
CA LYS A 205 1.97 1.39 -5.28
C LYS A 205 0.50 1.53 -4.84
N THR A 206 0.25 2.05 -3.63
CA THR A 206 -1.04 2.66 -3.29
C THR A 206 -1.22 3.94 -4.11
N GLU A 207 -2.42 4.15 -4.65
CA GLU A 207 -2.78 5.29 -5.52
C GLU A 207 -2.75 6.67 -4.81
N SER A 208 -2.09 6.81 -3.66
CA SER A 208 -1.80 8.09 -3.04
C SER A 208 -0.49 8.65 -3.60
N GLU A 209 -0.46 9.93 -3.95
CA GLU A 209 0.69 10.66 -4.53
C GLU A 209 1.94 10.73 -3.62
N ASP A 210 1.96 10.04 -2.49
CA ASP A 210 3.09 9.98 -1.57
C ASP A 210 3.71 8.57 -1.52
N GLY A 211 4.97 8.47 -1.99
CA GLY A 211 5.99 7.98 -1.06
C GLY A 211 6.77 6.68 -1.36
N LEU A 212 6.56 5.93 -2.44
CA LEU A 212 7.43 4.76 -2.70
C LEU A 212 7.76 4.57 -4.19
N TYR A 213 9.05 4.65 -4.53
CA TYR A 213 9.61 4.38 -5.86
C TYR A 213 10.66 3.28 -5.75
N TYR A 214 10.67 2.30 -6.65
CA TYR A 214 11.72 1.26 -6.65
C TYR A 214 12.11 0.82 -8.06
N GLY A 215 13.38 0.47 -8.22
CA GLY A 215 13.95 -0.26 -9.35
C GLY A 215 14.31 -1.70 -8.93
N PRO A 216 14.95 -2.52 -9.79
CA PRO A 216 15.33 -3.87 -9.42
C PRO A 216 16.39 -3.85 -8.30
N GLY A 217 15.94 -3.97 -7.04
CA GLY A 217 16.78 -4.12 -5.84
C GLY A 217 16.69 -3.01 -4.79
N ASN A 218 16.29 -1.78 -5.17
CA ASN A 218 16.42 -0.60 -4.30
C ASN A 218 15.06 0.04 -3.98
N VAL A 219 14.81 0.39 -2.72
CA VAL A 219 13.58 1.06 -2.23
C VAL A 219 13.85 2.54 -1.95
N GLY A 220 13.16 3.43 -2.64
CA GLY A 220 13.16 4.88 -2.41
C GLY A 220 11.87 5.34 -1.72
N ILE A 221 11.96 5.91 -0.52
CA ILE A 221 10.88 6.65 0.14
C ILE A 221 11.08 8.13 -0.19
N GLY A 222 10.28 8.67 -1.11
CA GLY A 222 10.46 10.05 -1.60
C GLY A 222 11.62 10.27 -2.60
N ASP A 223 12.54 9.31 -2.76
CA ASP A 223 13.60 9.32 -3.79
C ASP A 223 13.17 8.55 -5.05
N ASN A 224 13.18 9.20 -6.22
CA ASN A 224 12.75 8.62 -7.48
C ASN A 224 13.87 7.95 -8.31
N GLN A 225 15.12 7.98 -7.83
CA GLN A 225 16.28 7.32 -8.45
C GLN A 225 17.20 6.65 -7.40
N PRO A 226 16.68 5.73 -6.57
CA PRO A 226 17.43 5.20 -5.44
C PRO A 226 18.69 4.44 -5.89
N GLN A 227 19.86 4.94 -5.47
CA GLN A 227 21.17 4.33 -5.73
C GLN A 227 21.61 3.33 -4.63
N ALA A 228 20.87 3.28 -3.52
CA ALA A 228 21.09 2.38 -2.38
C ALA A 228 19.87 1.49 -2.15
N ASP A 229 20.07 0.34 -1.49
CA ASP A 229 19.01 -0.63 -1.18
C ASP A 229 17.81 -0.01 -0.44
N LEU A 230 18.06 0.99 0.42
CA LEU A 230 17.05 1.88 1.02
C LEU A 230 17.52 3.34 0.92
N SER A 231 16.77 4.17 0.19
CA SER A 231 16.96 5.62 0.08
C SER A 231 15.73 6.33 0.64
N ILE A 232 15.92 7.33 1.51
CA ILE A 232 14.83 8.10 2.12
C ILE A 232 15.10 9.58 1.87
N LEU A 233 14.22 10.21 1.09
CA LEU A 233 14.16 11.65 0.91
C LEU A 233 13.04 12.17 1.83
N GLY A 234 13.39 12.97 2.83
CA GLY A 234 12.43 13.58 3.74
C GLY A 234 11.37 14.42 3.03
N ASN A 235 10.22 14.63 3.68
CA ASN A 235 9.04 15.27 3.07
C ASN A 235 9.07 16.82 3.11
N LEU A 236 10.14 17.42 3.66
CA LEU A 236 10.38 18.84 3.81
C LEU A 236 9.15 19.53 4.41
N SER A 237 8.78 19.11 5.62
CA SER A 237 7.52 19.51 6.28
C SER A 237 7.68 20.57 7.36
N ARG A 238 8.90 20.84 7.85
CA ARG A 238 9.14 21.88 8.87
C ARG A 238 9.28 23.26 8.22
N PRO A 239 8.38 24.22 8.48
CA PRO A 239 8.51 25.55 7.90
C PRO A 239 9.72 26.29 8.48
N LEU A 240 10.44 27.01 7.63
CA LEU A 240 11.45 27.98 8.06
C LEU A 240 10.79 29.25 8.59
N THR A 241 11.50 29.98 9.44
CA THR A 241 11.07 31.30 9.89
C THR A 241 11.02 32.28 8.72
N GLY A 242 10.00 33.13 8.67
CA GLY A 242 9.87 34.20 7.68
C GLY A 242 9.23 33.76 6.35
N ARG A 243 9.37 34.61 5.34
CA ARG A 243 8.86 34.38 3.98
C ARG A 243 9.99 34.54 2.98
N VAL A 244 9.92 33.79 1.89
CA VAL A 244 10.96 33.77 0.85
C VAL A 244 10.43 34.19 -0.51
N THR A 245 11.33 34.69 -1.34
CA THR A 245 11.10 34.96 -2.75
C THR A 245 12.24 34.36 -3.57
N ALA A 246 11.89 33.49 -4.51
CA ALA A 246 12.78 32.95 -5.52
C ALA A 246 12.23 33.37 -6.90
N PRO A 247 12.91 34.24 -7.65
CA PRO A 247 12.47 34.59 -9.01
C PRO A 247 12.49 33.38 -9.95
N ALA A 248 11.63 33.39 -10.98
CA ALA A 248 11.66 32.38 -12.02
C ALA A 248 13.01 32.36 -12.74
N ASN A 249 13.52 31.16 -13.04
CA ASN A 249 14.82 30.88 -13.64
C ASN A 249 16.00 31.50 -12.88
N SER A 250 15.89 31.64 -11.56
CA SER A 250 16.95 32.15 -10.69
C SER A 250 17.36 31.11 -9.64
N ILE A 251 18.65 31.09 -9.31
CA ILE A 251 19.18 30.34 -8.16
C ILE A 251 19.12 31.15 -6.86
N TYR A 252 18.86 32.46 -6.94
CA TYR A 252 18.87 33.33 -5.77
C TYR A 252 17.54 33.29 -5.03
N VAL A 253 17.61 33.16 -3.71
CA VAL A 253 16.46 33.26 -2.82
C VAL A 253 16.71 34.40 -1.83
N THR A 254 15.78 35.34 -1.78
CA THR A 254 15.75 36.41 -0.77
C THR A 254 14.65 36.12 0.24
N GLY A 255 14.81 36.60 1.47
CA GLY A 255 13.84 36.41 2.52
C GLY A 255 13.52 37.68 3.30
N VAL A 256 12.34 37.69 3.91
CA VAL A 256 11.88 38.74 4.83
C VAL A 256 11.58 38.07 6.17
N GLY A 257 12.28 38.49 7.21
CA GLY A 257 12.20 37.89 8.54
C GLY A 257 12.77 36.47 8.62
N THR A 258 13.51 36.02 7.61
CA THR A 258 14.15 34.69 7.62
C THR A 258 15.40 34.67 8.50
N ARG A 259 15.80 33.47 8.93
CA ARG A 259 17.02 33.23 9.72
C ARG A 259 17.87 32.12 9.08
N PHE A 260 18.13 32.24 7.78
CA PHE A 260 18.78 31.17 7.00
C PHE A 260 20.12 30.71 7.56
N ALA A 261 20.96 31.59 8.10
CA ALA A 261 22.27 31.20 8.61
C ALA A 261 22.20 30.39 9.92
N HIS A 262 21.02 30.35 10.55
CA HIS A 262 20.78 29.62 11.80
C HIS A 262 19.89 28.40 11.60
N GLU A 263 18.98 28.43 10.63
CA GLU A 263 18.03 27.35 10.38
C GLU A 263 18.52 26.33 9.33
N LEU A 264 19.43 26.77 8.45
CA LEU A 264 19.95 25.99 7.33
C LEU A 264 21.48 25.91 7.35
N ARG A 265 22.01 24.92 6.63
CA ARG A 265 23.42 24.77 6.28
C ARG A 265 23.55 24.56 4.77
N VAL A 266 24.73 24.83 4.23
CA VAL A 266 25.04 24.47 2.84
C VAL A 266 24.96 22.95 2.70
N GLY A 267 24.24 22.49 1.67
CA GLY A 267 23.92 21.07 1.46
C GLY A 267 22.53 20.67 1.96
N ASP A 268 21.85 21.49 2.76
CA ASP A 268 20.50 21.18 3.23
C ASP A 268 19.50 21.17 2.08
N SER A 269 18.53 20.26 2.15
CA SER A 269 17.36 20.29 1.29
C SER A 269 16.38 21.38 1.73
N ILE A 270 15.84 22.11 0.75
CA ILE A 270 14.86 23.18 0.94
C ILE A 270 13.75 23.04 -0.10
N ARG A 271 12.50 23.03 0.36
CA ARG A 271 11.32 23.04 -0.51
C ARG A 271 10.78 24.47 -0.62
N LEU A 272 10.58 24.89 -1.86
CA LEU A 272 10.01 26.18 -2.24
C LEU A 272 8.81 25.90 -3.15
N GLY A 273 7.58 26.13 -2.65
CA GLY A 273 6.37 25.69 -3.35
C GLY A 273 6.36 24.17 -3.56
N GLU A 274 6.22 23.72 -4.80
CA GLU A 274 6.21 22.30 -5.19
C GLU A 274 7.59 21.76 -5.61
N LYS A 275 8.66 22.57 -5.47
CA LYS A 275 10.00 22.22 -5.93
C LYS A 275 10.97 22.08 -4.77
N VAL A 276 11.85 21.08 -4.87
CA VAL A 276 12.89 20.77 -3.88
C VAL A 276 14.25 21.12 -4.48
N PHE A 277 15.10 21.74 -3.67
CA PHE A 277 16.44 22.17 -4.03
C PHE A 277 17.42 21.84 -2.91
N VAL A 278 18.71 21.94 -3.23
CA VAL A 278 19.79 21.92 -2.24
C VAL A 278 20.31 23.35 -2.06
N VAL A 279 20.53 23.76 -0.82
CA VAL A 279 21.14 25.05 -0.48
C VAL A 279 22.62 25.03 -0.90
N ALA A 280 22.98 25.78 -1.93
CA ALA A 280 24.34 25.83 -2.48
C ALA A 280 25.25 26.80 -1.71
N ALA A 281 24.72 27.93 -1.24
CA ALA A 281 25.43 28.86 -0.38
C ALA A 281 24.45 29.66 0.48
N ILE A 282 24.87 30.06 1.68
CA ILE A 282 24.11 30.98 2.54
C ILE A 282 24.94 32.24 2.68
N ALA A 283 24.46 33.35 2.12
CA ALA A 283 25.15 34.64 2.17
C ALA A 283 24.82 35.43 3.44
N SER A 284 23.59 35.29 3.95
CA SER A 284 23.12 35.89 5.20
C SER A 284 21.82 35.23 5.67
N ASP A 285 21.28 35.67 6.81
CA ASP A 285 19.96 35.24 7.29
C ASP A 285 18.80 35.49 6.30
N ILE A 286 18.99 36.38 5.32
CA ILE A 286 17.98 36.76 4.33
C ILE A 286 18.35 36.44 2.88
N MET A 287 19.51 35.82 2.63
CA MET A 287 19.94 35.49 1.27
C MET A 287 20.67 34.15 1.20
N LEU A 288 20.24 33.30 0.28
CA LEU A 288 20.91 32.04 -0.07
C LEU A 288 20.86 31.80 -1.60
N THR A 289 21.66 30.85 -2.07
CA THR A 289 21.59 30.32 -3.43
C THR A 289 21.23 28.84 -3.43
N LEU A 290 20.53 28.41 -4.47
CA LEU A 290 20.14 27.04 -4.74
C LEU A 290 21.13 26.37 -5.69
N ASN A 291 21.16 25.03 -5.68
CA ASN A 291 21.95 24.23 -6.62
C ASN A 291 21.43 24.28 -8.06
N ALA A 292 20.16 24.66 -8.27
CA ALA A 292 19.55 24.79 -9.58
C ALA A 292 18.52 25.93 -9.62
N PRO A 293 18.25 26.55 -10.79
CA PRO A 293 17.29 27.64 -10.89
C PRO A 293 15.85 27.19 -10.59
N HIS A 294 15.07 28.02 -9.90
CA HIS A 294 13.66 27.74 -9.65
C HIS A 294 12.83 27.97 -10.93
N PRO A 295 12.17 26.95 -11.53
CA PRO A 295 11.64 27.03 -12.90
C PRO A 295 10.50 28.06 -13.06
N THR A 296 9.59 28.14 -12.09
CA THR A 296 8.41 29.03 -12.13
C THR A 296 8.49 30.20 -11.17
N GLY A 297 9.55 30.26 -10.35
CA GLY A 297 9.64 31.11 -9.17
C GLY A 297 8.67 30.75 -8.03
N ALA A 298 8.89 31.39 -6.88
CA ALA A 298 8.06 31.35 -5.69
C ALA A 298 8.05 32.75 -5.05
N LEU A 299 6.88 33.34 -4.82
CA LEU A 299 6.73 34.70 -4.30
C LEU A 299 6.06 34.67 -2.93
N ASN A 300 6.66 35.35 -1.95
CA ASN A 300 6.15 35.40 -0.57
C ASN A 300 5.76 34.02 -0.01
N ALA A 301 6.57 33.01 -0.34
CA ALA A 301 6.30 31.62 -0.03
C ALA A 301 6.82 31.25 1.36
N THR A 302 6.25 30.19 1.95
CA THR A 302 6.90 29.49 3.05
C THR A 302 7.89 28.51 2.46
N ALA A 303 9.14 28.57 2.93
CA ALA A 303 10.13 27.53 2.64
C ALA A 303 10.05 26.45 3.71
N TYR A 304 10.30 25.21 3.33
CA TYR A 304 10.31 24.10 4.26
C TYR A 304 11.63 23.34 4.21
N THR A 305 12.00 22.75 5.33
CA THR A 305 13.17 21.88 5.50
C THR A 305 12.78 20.69 6.37
N ASP A 306 13.69 19.74 6.54
CA ASP A 306 13.55 18.65 7.50
C ASP A 306 14.59 18.80 8.61
N GLY A 307 14.23 18.31 9.80
CA GLY A 307 15.16 18.24 10.94
C GLY A 307 16.20 17.14 10.75
N ASP A 308 15.76 15.98 10.26
CA ASP A 308 16.50 14.72 10.28
C ASP A 308 16.45 14.02 8.91
N LEU A 309 17.47 13.22 8.62
CA LEU A 309 17.58 12.39 7.42
C LEU A 309 16.77 11.09 7.56
N LEU A 310 16.73 10.53 8.77
CA LEU A 310 15.93 9.36 9.13
C LEU A 310 15.54 9.44 10.59
N SER A 311 14.27 9.25 10.91
CA SER A 311 13.83 9.03 12.29
C SER A 311 12.97 7.77 12.40
N VAL A 312 13.19 7.00 13.46
CA VAL A 312 12.36 5.87 13.89
C VAL A 312 11.76 6.25 15.23
N GLN A 313 10.43 6.27 15.29
CA GLN A 313 9.70 6.64 16.49
C GLN A 313 9.01 5.42 17.10
N THR A 314 8.83 5.44 18.42
CA THR A 314 7.93 4.49 19.10
C THR A 314 6.47 4.79 18.73
N GLY A 315 5.54 3.89 19.06
CA GLY A 315 4.10 4.14 18.94
C GLY A 315 3.57 5.28 19.82
N ALA A 316 4.42 5.90 20.64
CA ALA A 316 4.14 7.10 21.44
C ALA A 316 4.85 8.35 20.89
N GLU A 317 5.31 8.32 19.63
CA GLU A 317 5.97 9.43 18.92
C GLU A 317 7.30 9.87 19.55
N VAL A 318 7.94 8.99 20.32
CA VAL A 318 9.29 9.24 20.88
C VAL A 318 10.35 8.71 19.93
N GLU A 319 11.30 9.57 19.54
CA GLU A 319 12.47 9.22 18.73
C GLU A 319 13.34 8.15 19.41
N SER A 320 13.44 7.01 18.76
CA SER A 320 14.22 5.84 19.21
C SER A 320 15.56 5.73 18.48
N LEU A 321 15.57 6.05 17.19
CA LEU A 321 16.77 6.13 16.36
C LEU A 321 16.63 7.34 15.44
N VAL A 322 17.61 8.22 15.43
CA VAL A 322 17.66 9.40 14.56
C VAL A 322 18.99 9.42 13.83
N ILE A 323 18.96 9.67 12.53
CA ILE A 323 20.13 10.15 11.79
C ILE A 323 19.80 11.59 11.43
N ASP A 324 20.45 12.52 12.11
CA ASP A 324 20.21 13.94 11.87
C ASP A 324 20.76 14.36 10.49
N LYS A 325 20.42 15.56 10.02
CA LYS A 325 20.95 16.09 8.76
C LYS A 325 22.48 16.28 8.73
N SER A 326 23.15 16.23 9.89
CA SER A 326 24.61 16.28 10.02
C SER A 326 25.26 14.90 9.84
N GLY A 327 24.46 13.83 9.71
CA GLY A 327 24.90 12.45 9.70
C GLY A 327 25.34 11.94 11.07
N ASN A 328 24.86 12.56 12.16
CA ASN A 328 25.02 12.06 13.51
C ASN A 328 23.90 11.08 13.84
N VAL A 329 24.24 9.99 14.50
CA VAL A 329 23.29 8.95 14.88
C VAL A 329 22.95 9.09 16.37
N GLY A 330 21.68 9.34 16.67
CA GLY A 330 21.12 9.34 18.01
C GLY A 330 20.39 8.03 18.29
N VAL A 331 20.75 7.32 19.38
CA VAL A 331 19.98 6.16 19.88
C VAL A 331 19.33 6.57 21.20
N GLY A 332 18.02 6.79 21.17
CA GLY A 332 17.25 7.41 22.27
C GLY A 332 17.60 8.89 22.52
N ALA A 333 18.55 9.45 21.77
CA ALA A 333 18.94 10.86 21.80
C ALA A 333 18.31 11.59 20.60
N ALA A 334 17.33 12.46 20.84
CA ALA A 334 16.61 13.19 19.80
C ALA A 334 17.48 14.25 19.07
N ASN A 335 18.54 14.74 19.71
CA ASN A 335 19.41 15.78 19.17
C ASN A 335 20.88 15.39 19.37
N PRO A 336 21.41 14.44 18.58
CA PRO A 336 22.75 13.92 18.79
C PRO A 336 23.83 15.00 18.58
N ALA A 337 24.57 15.31 19.65
CA ALA A 337 25.60 16.37 19.61
C ALA A 337 26.92 15.89 18.98
N VAL A 338 27.09 14.57 18.85
CA VAL A 338 28.29 13.89 18.34
C VAL A 338 27.89 12.78 17.37
N LYS A 339 28.88 12.19 16.69
CA LYS A 339 28.65 11.22 15.59
C LYS A 339 27.80 10.01 15.99
N LEU A 340 27.99 9.50 17.20
CA LEU A 340 27.13 8.49 17.81
C LEU A 340 26.81 8.95 19.24
N ASP A 341 25.57 9.32 19.48
CA ASP A 341 25.07 9.80 20.77
C ASP A 341 24.00 8.84 21.28
N VAL A 342 24.27 8.19 22.42
CA VAL A 342 23.39 7.16 22.98
C VAL A 342 22.86 7.65 24.32
N ALA A 343 21.54 7.85 24.41
CA ALA A 343 20.86 8.15 25.66
C ALA A 343 20.63 6.86 26.46
N GLY A 344 21.68 6.36 27.12
CA GLY A 344 21.63 5.13 27.90
C GLY A 344 22.97 4.41 27.95
N GLY A 345 22.97 3.20 28.53
CA GLY A 345 24.16 2.33 28.52
C GLY A 345 24.38 1.66 27.17
N ILE A 346 25.65 1.48 26.79
CA ILE A 346 26.04 0.73 25.59
C ILE A 346 26.58 -0.64 26.03
N ARG A 347 25.98 -1.72 25.54
CA ARG A 347 26.55 -3.07 25.67
C ARG A 347 27.38 -3.38 24.43
N VAL A 348 28.70 -3.36 24.58
CA VAL A 348 29.65 -3.71 23.50
C VAL A 348 29.84 -5.23 23.41
N GLY A 349 30.11 -5.75 22.21
CA GLY A 349 30.26 -7.18 21.95
C GLY A 349 31.63 -7.75 22.33
N ALA A 350 31.80 -9.06 22.11
CA ALA A 350 33.03 -9.82 22.37
C ALA A 350 33.77 -10.17 21.06
N GLU A 351 34.33 -9.16 20.37
CA GLU A 351 35.17 -9.40 19.18
C GLU A 351 36.43 -10.18 19.58
N THR A 352 36.78 -11.18 18.78
CA THR A 352 37.88 -12.11 19.06
C THR A 352 39.13 -11.79 18.26
N ILE A 353 39.00 -11.10 17.12
CA ILE A 353 40.11 -10.77 16.23
C ILE A 353 40.57 -9.33 16.48
N CYS A 354 41.86 -9.15 16.76
CA CYS A 354 42.51 -7.85 16.70
C CYS A 354 43.66 -7.89 15.68
N ASP A 355 43.52 -7.11 14.62
CA ASP A 355 44.50 -6.94 13.56
C ASP A 355 44.50 -5.47 13.10
N ALA A 356 45.39 -5.12 12.18
CA ALA A 356 45.53 -3.74 11.70
C ALA A 356 44.24 -3.17 11.09
N GLY A 357 43.34 -4.02 10.57
CA GLY A 357 42.06 -3.58 10.02
C GLY A 357 41.02 -3.23 11.09
N ARG A 358 41.23 -3.64 12.34
CA ARG A 358 40.32 -3.44 13.48
C ARG A 358 40.91 -2.58 14.58
N GLU A 359 42.05 -1.93 14.35
CA GLU A 359 42.63 -0.98 15.30
C GLU A 359 41.59 0.07 15.75
N GLY A 360 41.49 0.30 17.06
CA GLY A 360 40.51 1.20 17.67
C GLY A 360 39.16 0.55 18.03
N THR A 361 38.91 -0.71 17.65
CA THR A 361 37.70 -1.44 18.07
C THR A 361 37.67 -1.59 19.59
N ILE A 362 36.50 -1.37 20.21
CA ILE A 362 36.27 -1.56 21.65
C ILE A 362 35.49 -2.87 21.85
N ARG A 363 35.88 -3.66 22.86
CA ARG A 363 35.15 -4.87 23.27
C ARG A 363 34.99 -4.93 24.79
N TYR A 364 34.11 -5.83 25.23
CA TYR A 364 34.06 -6.29 26.60
C TYR A 364 34.70 -7.69 26.69
N ASN A 365 35.67 -7.85 27.59
CA ASN A 365 36.34 -9.11 27.85
C ASN A 365 35.73 -9.79 29.08
N ASP A 366 34.84 -10.76 28.85
CA ASP A 366 34.13 -11.50 29.91
C ASP A 366 35.06 -12.27 30.86
N ALA A 367 36.29 -12.61 30.44
CA ALA A 367 37.22 -13.33 31.31
C ALA A 367 37.93 -12.40 32.31
N GLY A 368 38.07 -11.12 31.96
CA GLY A 368 38.71 -10.09 32.78
C GLY A 368 37.75 -9.08 33.37
N ASP A 369 36.45 -9.19 33.06
CA ASP A 369 35.39 -8.22 33.39
C ASP A 369 35.74 -6.76 33.01
N GLU A 370 36.47 -6.57 31.91
CA GLU A 370 37.07 -5.28 31.56
C GLU A 370 36.82 -4.85 30.11
N ILE A 371 36.89 -3.53 29.86
CA ILE A 371 36.85 -2.94 28.53
C ILE A 371 38.27 -2.92 27.96
N GLU A 372 38.40 -3.41 26.73
CA GLU A 372 39.66 -3.42 25.99
C GLU A 372 39.48 -2.74 24.64
N PHE A 373 40.58 -2.28 24.05
CA PHE A 373 40.63 -1.80 22.68
C PHE A 373 41.68 -2.58 21.86
N CYS A 374 41.45 -2.71 20.56
CA CYS A 374 42.42 -3.31 19.66
C CYS A 374 43.50 -2.28 19.28
N ASN A 375 44.78 -2.62 19.49
CA ASN A 375 45.91 -1.74 19.13
C ASN A 375 46.49 -2.03 17.72
N GLY A 376 45.77 -2.80 16.89
CA GLY A 376 46.21 -3.25 15.57
C GLY A 376 46.94 -4.60 15.55
N SER A 377 47.25 -5.18 16.72
CA SER A 377 47.89 -6.51 16.80
C SER A 377 47.45 -7.35 18.01
N ALA A 378 47.03 -6.71 19.09
CA ALA A 378 46.55 -7.35 20.30
C ALA A 378 45.50 -6.49 21.01
N TRP A 379 44.66 -7.15 21.79
CA TRP A 379 43.76 -6.49 22.71
C TRP A 379 44.55 -5.89 23.86
N SER A 380 44.34 -4.61 24.10
CA SER A 380 45.01 -3.82 25.13
C SER A 380 43.97 -3.26 26.08
N ARG A 381 44.35 -3.22 27.36
CA ARG A 381 43.51 -2.61 28.40
C ARG A 381 43.45 -1.11 28.20
N VAL A 382 42.30 -0.53 28.52
CA VAL A 382 42.17 0.92 28.67
C VAL A 382 42.69 1.29 30.07
N GLU A 383 44.01 1.26 30.24
CA GLU A 383 44.68 1.64 31.49
C GLU A 383 45.53 2.90 31.34
N GLY A 384 45.49 3.77 32.35
CA GLY A 384 46.37 4.93 32.43
C GLY A 384 47.80 4.53 32.82
N PRO A 385 48.78 5.45 32.74
CA PRO A 385 50.12 5.19 33.24
C PRO A 385 50.07 4.73 34.70
N LYS A 386 50.83 3.69 35.03
CA LYS A 386 50.99 3.22 36.41
C LYS A 386 51.40 4.42 37.27
N GLY A 387 50.58 4.76 38.26
CA GLY A 387 50.91 5.80 39.22
C GLY A 387 52.20 5.48 39.96
N GLU A 388 52.85 6.50 40.53
CA GLU A 388 54.03 6.29 41.35
C GLU A 388 53.75 5.26 42.45
N GLN A 389 54.75 4.43 42.74
CA GLN A 389 54.66 3.44 43.78
C GLN A 389 54.35 4.14 45.11
N GLY A 390 53.24 3.78 45.75
CA GLY A 390 52.86 4.37 47.02
C GLY A 390 53.91 4.09 48.09
N LEU A 391 53.97 4.93 49.13
CA LEU A 391 54.94 4.84 50.23
C LEU A 391 54.95 3.50 50.99
N LYS A 392 54.01 2.60 50.71
CA LYS A 392 53.89 1.29 51.35
C LYS A 392 54.11 0.10 50.41
N GLY A 393 54.58 0.35 49.19
CA GLY A 393 54.84 -0.70 48.20
C GLY A 393 53.69 -0.88 47.24
#